data_AF-A0A0T1W0Y3-F1
#
_entry.id   AF-A0A0T1W0Y3-F1
#
_cell.length_a   1.000
_cell.length_b   1.000
_cell.length_c   1.000
_cell.angle_alpha   90.00
_cell.angle_beta   90.00
_cell.angle_gamma   90.00
#
_symmetry.space_group_name_H-M   'P 1'
#
loop_
_entity.id
_entity.type
_entity.pdbx_description
1 polymer ?
#
loop_
_entity_poly.entity_id
_entity_poly.type
_entity_poly.pdbx_seq_one_letter_code
_entity_poly.pdbx_strand_id
1 'polypeptide(L)'
;MATKTARTRIIRRWRKNMDVLDDTAYVDTLTTLSEGSVRRNFNPYTDIDWDSPEFAVTPGDERWILPATDPIGKHAWYRAQPTERQIEIGMWRQGNVAKVGLHFESILIRGLMEYSFWTPNNSPEYRYCLHEAVEECNHTLMFQEMVNRIGADVPGMPKMLKWVQPLIPLVAGPLPIPFWFGILAGEEPIDHTQKNVLREGKALHPIMERVMAIHVAEEARHISFAHEYLRKRVPHLSRTKRFFLSLYVPVTMRVLCSAIIVPPRAFWDEFDIPRSVRKDIFFKSPESRKMLRDMFGDVRMLCEETGLMNPFAKLMWRICRINGGASRYRSEPQRQHLVPAA
;
A
#
# COMPACT_ATOMS: atom_id res chain seq x y z
N MET A 1 -29.50 24.02 18.34
CA MET A 1 -30.23 23.65 17.11
C MET A 1 -30.80 22.25 17.27
N ALA A 2 -32.08 22.04 16.95
CA ALA A 2 -32.73 20.74 17.16
C ALA A 2 -32.17 19.67 16.20
N THR A 3 -31.56 18.63 16.75
CA THR A 3 -31.02 17.49 16.00
C THR A 3 -32.17 16.70 15.38
N LYS A 4 -32.45 16.92 14.09
CA LYS A 4 -33.46 16.15 13.35
C LYS A 4 -33.05 14.67 13.33
N THR A 5 -33.81 13.83 14.01
CA THR A 5 -33.57 12.38 14.08
C THR A 5 -33.83 11.71 12.72
N ALA A 6 -32.95 10.78 12.32
CA ALA A 6 -33.04 10.15 11.00
C ALA A 6 -34.35 9.33 10.83
N ARG A 7 -34.92 9.41 9.62
CA ARG A 7 -36.28 8.93 9.28
C ARG A 7 -36.48 7.42 9.37
N THR A 8 -35.45 6.59 9.24
CA THR A 8 -35.58 5.11 9.32
C THR A 8 -34.64 4.48 10.34
N ARG A 9 -35.05 3.35 10.94
CA ARG A 9 -34.28 2.61 11.97
C ARG A 9 -32.91 2.15 11.47
N ILE A 10 -32.80 1.81 10.19
CA ILE A 10 -31.55 1.39 9.52
C ILE A 10 -30.57 2.57 9.46
N ILE A 11 -31.01 3.73 8.95
CA ILE A 11 -30.17 4.94 8.89
C ILE A 11 -29.78 5.39 10.29
N ARG A 12 -30.68 5.28 11.28
CA ARG A 12 -30.37 5.61 12.69
C ARG A 12 -29.26 4.72 13.27
N ARG A 13 -29.36 3.40 13.08
CA ARG A 13 -28.34 2.44 13.56
C ARG A 13 -27.01 2.63 12.85
N TRP A 14 -27.06 2.84 11.54
CA TRP A 14 -25.87 3.05 10.72
C TRP A 14 -25.18 4.37 11.10
N ARG A 15 -25.91 5.50 11.22
CA ARG A 15 -25.37 6.78 11.70
C ARG A 15 -24.80 6.70 13.11
N LYS A 16 -25.45 5.98 14.03
CA LYS A 16 -24.94 5.81 15.40
C LYS A 16 -23.57 5.12 15.45
N ASN A 17 -23.27 4.24 14.50
CA ASN A 17 -21.96 3.57 14.43
C ASN A 17 -20.87 4.45 13.77
N MET A 18 -21.27 5.56 13.15
CA MET A 18 -20.41 6.47 12.37
C MET A 18 -20.22 7.81 13.09
N ASP A 19 -21.04 8.09 14.09
CA ASP A 19 -20.81 9.17 15.04
C ASP A 19 -19.74 8.70 16.03
N VAL A 20 -18.62 9.43 16.06
CA VAL A 20 -17.44 9.10 16.87
C VAL A 20 -17.08 10.21 17.85
N LEU A 21 -17.95 11.22 17.97
CA LEU A 21 -17.69 12.42 18.77
C LEU A 21 -17.63 12.14 20.28
N ASP A 22 -18.09 10.98 20.72
CA ASP A 22 -18.02 10.53 22.11
C ASP A 22 -16.64 10.00 22.53
N ASP A 23 -15.77 9.69 21.56
CA ASP A 23 -14.42 9.19 21.79
C ASP A 23 -13.38 10.29 21.53
N THR A 24 -13.09 11.07 22.57
CA THR A 24 -12.21 12.24 22.48
C THR A 24 -10.81 11.88 21.99
N ALA A 25 -10.23 10.76 22.45
CA ALA A 25 -8.90 10.33 22.05
C ALA A 25 -8.80 9.98 20.56
N TYR A 26 -9.83 9.32 20.02
CA TYR A 26 -9.92 9.04 18.59
C TYR A 26 -10.10 10.34 17.78
N VAL A 27 -10.98 11.24 18.23
CA VAL A 27 -11.20 12.55 17.58
C VAL A 27 -9.92 13.39 17.57
N ASP A 28 -9.16 13.43 18.66
CA ASP A 28 -7.90 14.18 18.76
C ASP A 28 -6.84 13.63 17.80
N THR A 29 -6.82 12.30 17.65
CA THR A 29 -5.92 11.63 16.71
C THR A 29 -6.26 11.99 15.26
N LEU A 30 -7.53 11.90 14.87
CA LEU A 30 -7.99 12.29 13.52
C LEU A 30 -7.79 13.79 13.26
N THR A 31 -7.93 14.62 14.28
CA THR A 31 -7.64 16.06 14.20
C THR A 31 -6.16 16.28 13.91
N THR A 32 -5.28 15.62 14.66
CA THR A 32 -3.83 15.67 14.46
C THR A 32 -3.44 15.23 13.04
N LEU A 33 -4.02 14.13 12.56
CA LEU A 33 -3.79 13.63 11.20
C LEU A 33 -4.25 14.64 10.13
N SER A 34 -5.46 15.21 10.30
CA SER A 34 -6.01 16.22 9.39
C SER A 34 -5.19 17.51 9.37
N GLU A 35 -4.72 17.97 10.52
CA GLU A 35 -3.79 19.12 10.61
C GLU A 35 -2.42 18.79 10.02
N GLY A 36 -2.00 17.52 10.08
CA GLY A 36 -0.82 17.02 9.38
C GLY A 36 -0.95 17.19 7.88
N SER A 37 -2.07 16.76 7.31
CA SER A 37 -2.41 16.94 5.89
C SER A 37 -2.42 18.41 5.47
N VAL A 38 -2.96 19.31 6.29
CA VAL A 38 -2.91 20.76 5.98
C VAL A 38 -1.50 21.32 6.02
N ARG A 39 -0.67 20.92 6.99
CA ARG A 39 0.68 21.49 7.17
C ARG A 39 1.75 20.88 6.27
N ARG A 40 1.57 19.62 5.88
CA ARG A 40 2.52 18.83 5.09
C ARG A 40 1.79 18.12 3.95
N ASN A 41 1.31 18.93 3.01
CA ASN A 41 0.81 18.47 1.72
C ASN A 41 1.82 18.80 0.62
N PHE A 42 1.79 18.02 -0.44
CA PHE A 42 2.57 18.28 -1.64
C PHE A 42 1.66 18.36 -2.87
N ASN A 43 1.86 19.38 -3.70
CA ASN A 43 1.29 19.45 -5.03
C ASN A 43 2.34 19.01 -6.06
N PRO A 44 2.01 18.00 -6.87
CA PRO A 44 2.99 17.34 -7.73
C PRO A 44 3.56 18.28 -8.80
N TYR A 45 2.85 19.33 -9.21
CA TYR A 45 3.29 20.24 -10.28
C TYR A 45 3.88 21.56 -9.76
N THR A 46 3.90 21.79 -8.45
CA THR A 46 4.56 22.96 -7.86
C THR A 46 5.75 22.58 -6.98
N ASP A 47 5.74 21.39 -6.35
CA ASP A 47 6.78 20.96 -5.41
C ASP A 47 7.83 20.02 -6.04
N ILE A 48 7.65 19.67 -7.31
CA ILE A 48 8.58 18.87 -8.10
C ILE A 48 8.97 19.67 -9.33
N ASP A 49 10.27 19.98 -9.44
CA ASP A 49 10.85 20.60 -10.64
C ASP A 49 11.03 19.55 -11.73
N TRP A 50 9.92 19.21 -12.38
CA TRP A 50 9.83 18.20 -13.41
C TRP A 50 10.68 18.48 -14.66
N ASP A 51 11.03 19.74 -14.89
CA ASP A 51 11.82 20.19 -16.06
C ASP A 51 13.31 20.36 -15.71
N SER A 52 13.71 20.05 -14.48
CA SER A 52 15.11 20.01 -14.08
C SER A 52 15.91 19.07 -15.00
N PRO A 53 17.11 19.49 -15.48
CA PRO A 53 17.99 18.64 -16.27
C PRO A 53 18.36 17.32 -15.58
N GLU A 54 18.36 17.27 -14.24
CA GLU A 54 18.63 16.06 -13.47
C GLU A 54 17.56 14.98 -13.65
N PHE A 55 16.36 15.39 -14.06
CA PHE A 55 15.20 14.53 -14.29
C PHE A 55 15.11 14.07 -15.75
N ALA A 56 16.01 14.52 -16.62
CA ALA A 56 16.03 14.10 -18.02
C ALA A 56 16.26 12.58 -18.11
N VAL A 57 15.28 11.86 -18.65
CA VAL A 57 15.39 10.43 -18.92
C VAL A 57 16.13 10.25 -20.24
N THR A 58 17.37 9.78 -20.15
CA THR A 58 18.25 9.59 -21.31
C THR A 58 18.62 8.12 -21.51
N PRO A 59 18.81 7.65 -22.75
CA PRO A 59 19.27 6.29 -23.02
C PRO A 59 20.62 6.02 -22.35
N GLY A 60 20.77 4.83 -21.75
CA GLY A 60 22.03 4.42 -21.13
C GLY A 60 22.29 4.97 -19.73
N ASP A 61 21.32 5.64 -19.11
CA ASP A 61 21.45 6.12 -17.74
C ASP A 61 21.43 4.96 -16.72
N GLU A 62 22.61 4.67 -16.16
CA GLU A 62 22.83 3.59 -15.18
C GLU A 62 22.04 3.77 -13.87
N ARG A 63 21.51 4.96 -13.60
CA ARG A 63 20.65 5.21 -12.43
C ARG A 63 19.32 4.45 -12.48
N TRP A 64 18.98 3.87 -13.63
CA TRP A 64 17.84 2.95 -13.78
C TRP A 64 18.16 1.49 -13.45
N ILE A 65 19.43 1.13 -13.25
CA ILE A 65 19.81 -0.24 -12.87
C ILE A 65 19.23 -0.56 -11.49
N LEU A 66 18.38 -1.59 -11.45
CA LEU A 66 17.69 -2.02 -10.24
C LEU A 66 18.67 -2.24 -9.07
N PRO A 67 18.35 -1.71 -7.88
CA PRO A 67 19.18 -1.86 -6.69
C PRO A 67 19.08 -3.29 -6.12
N ALA A 68 19.96 -3.63 -5.17
CA ALA A 68 19.96 -4.98 -4.58
C ALA A 68 18.79 -5.22 -3.62
N THR A 69 18.08 -4.16 -3.21
CA THR A 69 16.79 -4.26 -2.51
C THR A 69 15.64 -4.73 -3.41
N ASP A 70 15.71 -4.50 -4.74
CA ASP A 70 14.71 -5.07 -5.65
C ASP A 70 15.01 -6.58 -5.85
N PRO A 71 14.01 -7.47 -5.69
CA PRO A 71 14.19 -8.92 -5.86
C PRO A 71 14.78 -9.32 -7.22
N ILE A 72 14.47 -8.58 -8.28
CA ILE A 72 15.04 -8.79 -9.62
C ILE A 72 16.48 -8.26 -9.66
N GLY A 73 16.71 -7.03 -9.17
CA GLY A 73 18.04 -6.41 -9.12
C GLY A 73 19.09 -7.26 -8.40
N LYS A 74 18.66 -7.98 -7.35
CA LYS A 74 19.51 -8.91 -6.60
C LYS A 74 19.81 -10.21 -7.33
N HIS A 75 18.97 -10.66 -8.25
CA HIS A 75 19.06 -12.03 -8.77
C HIS A 75 20.24 -12.22 -9.74
N ALA A 76 20.91 -13.38 -9.69
CA ALA A 76 22.11 -13.64 -10.50
C ALA A 76 21.85 -13.55 -12.02
N TRP A 77 20.69 -14.02 -12.48
CA TRP A 77 20.28 -13.89 -13.88
C TRP A 77 20.23 -12.43 -14.37
N TYR A 78 19.75 -11.50 -13.53
CA TYR A 78 19.68 -10.08 -13.89
C TYR A 78 21.08 -9.47 -13.91
N ARG A 79 21.90 -9.76 -12.90
CA ARG A 79 23.28 -9.28 -12.80
C ARG A 79 24.21 -9.80 -13.90
N ALA A 80 23.85 -10.90 -14.55
CA ALA A 80 24.56 -11.45 -15.71
C ALA A 80 24.14 -10.81 -17.05
N GLN A 81 23.11 -9.97 -17.08
CA GLN A 81 22.70 -9.27 -18.29
C GLN A 81 23.67 -8.12 -18.63
N PRO A 82 23.82 -7.76 -19.92
CA PRO A 82 24.49 -6.51 -20.31
C PRO A 82 23.89 -5.29 -19.62
N THR A 83 24.69 -4.25 -19.40
CA THR A 83 24.28 -3.03 -18.70
C THR A 83 23.07 -2.38 -19.35
N GLU A 84 23.03 -2.33 -20.68
CA GLU A 84 21.93 -1.77 -21.47
C GLU A 84 20.62 -2.52 -21.17
N ARG A 85 20.70 -3.86 -21.11
CA ARG A 85 19.54 -4.70 -20.80
C ARG A 85 19.08 -4.55 -19.34
N GLN A 86 20.01 -4.34 -18.41
CA GLN A 86 19.70 -4.03 -17.02
C GLN A 86 18.93 -2.70 -16.90
N ILE A 87 19.36 -1.68 -17.64
CA ILE A 87 18.71 -0.36 -17.71
C ILE A 87 17.29 -0.49 -18.29
N GLU A 88 17.12 -1.18 -19.42
CA GLU A 88 15.80 -1.41 -20.02
C GLU A 88 14.82 -2.10 -19.06
N ILE A 89 15.28 -3.19 -18.42
CA ILE A 89 14.50 -3.91 -17.41
C ILE A 89 14.14 -2.98 -16.25
N GLY A 90 15.09 -2.17 -15.79
CA GLY A 90 14.92 -1.24 -14.70
C GLY A 90 13.89 -0.14 -14.99
N MET A 91 14.02 0.54 -16.13
CA MET A 91 13.06 1.55 -16.59
C MET A 91 11.65 0.98 -16.67
N TRP A 92 11.50 -0.19 -17.32
CA TRP A 92 10.20 -0.83 -17.44
C TRP A 92 9.64 -1.24 -16.07
N ARG A 93 10.46 -1.86 -15.22
CA ARG A 93 10.07 -2.31 -13.88
C ARG A 93 9.55 -1.13 -13.05
N GLN A 94 10.28 -0.02 -13.02
CA GLN A 94 9.91 1.16 -12.25
C GLN A 94 8.70 1.88 -12.82
N GLY A 95 8.62 2.04 -14.15
CA GLY A 95 7.43 2.56 -14.81
C GLY A 95 6.19 1.74 -14.45
N ASN A 96 6.29 0.41 -14.51
CA ASN A 96 5.16 -0.46 -14.17
C ASN A 96 4.80 -0.42 -12.68
N VAL A 97 5.77 -0.27 -11.77
CA VAL A 97 5.50 -0.07 -10.34
C VAL A 97 4.70 1.21 -10.11
N ALA A 98 5.12 2.33 -10.70
CA ALA A 98 4.37 3.60 -10.62
C ALA A 98 2.97 3.46 -11.23
N LYS A 99 2.83 2.77 -12.37
CA LYS A 99 1.53 2.47 -13.00
C LYS A 99 0.65 1.56 -12.14
N VAL A 100 1.21 0.67 -11.34
CA VAL A 100 0.45 -0.13 -10.36
C VAL A 100 -0.03 0.77 -9.22
N GLY A 101 0.85 1.62 -8.66
CA GLY A 101 0.50 2.58 -7.61
C GLY A 101 -0.65 3.47 -8.00
N LEU A 102 -0.58 4.15 -9.15
CA LEU A 102 -1.68 5.05 -9.57
C LEU A 102 -3.02 4.33 -9.80
N HIS A 103 -3.01 3.06 -10.26
CA HIS A 103 -4.23 2.28 -10.36
C HIS A 103 -4.78 1.89 -8.99
N PHE A 104 -3.90 1.65 -8.02
CA PHE A 104 -4.27 1.35 -6.64
C PHE A 104 -4.91 2.59 -5.98
N GLU A 105 -4.28 3.75 -6.07
CA GLU A 105 -4.84 5.00 -5.53
C GLU A 105 -6.19 5.34 -6.16
N SER A 106 -6.33 5.10 -7.47
CA SER A 106 -7.62 5.27 -8.14
C SER A 106 -8.74 4.41 -7.53
N ILE A 107 -8.42 3.21 -7.02
CA ILE A 107 -9.38 2.34 -6.30
C ILE A 107 -9.63 2.88 -4.90
N LEU A 108 -8.58 3.33 -4.20
CA LEU A 108 -8.68 3.90 -2.86
C LEU A 108 -9.57 5.15 -2.84
N ILE A 109 -9.29 6.14 -3.68
CA ILE A 109 -10.06 7.38 -3.79
C ILE A 109 -11.55 7.07 -3.92
N ARG A 110 -11.94 6.14 -4.79
CA ARG A 110 -13.35 5.78 -4.96
C ARG A 110 -13.94 5.11 -3.72
N GLY A 111 -13.19 4.26 -3.04
CA GLY A 111 -13.62 3.65 -1.78
C GLY A 111 -13.74 4.67 -0.64
N LEU A 112 -12.82 5.62 -0.56
CA LEU A 112 -12.86 6.74 0.39
C LEU A 112 -14.06 7.64 0.13
N MET A 113 -14.37 7.94 -1.13
CA MET A 113 -15.55 8.72 -1.50
C MET A 113 -16.84 7.96 -1.17
N GLU A 114 -16.88 6.67 -1.45
CA GLU A 114 -18.02 5.83 -1.07
C GLU A 114 -18.21 5.79 0.45
N TYR A 115 -17.14 5.59 1.23
CA TYR A 115 -17.22 5.63 2.70
C TYR A 115 -17.70 6.99 3.22
N SER A 116 -17.07 8.06 2.73
CA SER A 116 -17.31 9.45 3.15
C SER A 116 -18.73 9.91 2.83
N PHE A 117 -19.30 9.46 1.71
CA PHE A 117 -20.67 9.77 1.29
C PHE A 117 -21.70 9.54 2.40
N TRP A 118 -21.48 8.52 3.22
CA TRP A 118 -22.44 8.16 4.23
C TRP A 118 -22.20 8.84 5.57
N THR A 119 -20.99 9.34 5.86
CA THR A 119 -20.63 9.90 7.18
C THR A 119 -21.55 11.05 7.63
N PRO A 120 -21.78 11.24 8.95
CA PRO A 120 -22.60 12.34 9.44
C PRO A 120 -21.90 13.70 9.32
N ASN A 121 -22.68 14.78 9.35
CA ASN A 121 -22.14 16.15 9.43
C ASN A 121 -21.19 16.29 10.62
N ASN A 122 -20.14 17.09 10.45
CA ASN A 122 -19.06 17.30 11.43
C ASN A 122 -18.26 16.04 11.78
N SER A 123 -18.34 14.97 10.98
CA SER A 123 -17.52 13.78 11.21
C SER A 123 -16.03 14.12 10.99
N PRO A 124 -15.15 13.85 11.97
CA PRO A 124 -13.70 13.97 11.77
C PRO A 124 -13.19 12.95 10.74
N GLU A 125 -13.87 11.81 10.59
CA GLU A 125 -13.52 10.81 9.57
C GLU A 125 -13.80 11.34 8.17
N TYR A 126 -14.91 12.09 7.97
CA TYR A 126 -15.17 12.74 6.69
C TYR A 126 -14.03 13.67 6.30
N ARG A 127 -13.65 14.56 7.22
CA ARG A 127 -12.58 15.52 6.96
C ARG A 127 -11.28 14.80 6.60
N TYR A 128 -10.90 13.79 7.37
CA TYR A 128 -9.65 13.07 7.12
C TYR A 128 -9.69 12.27 5.81
N CYS A 129 -10.76 11.51 5.54
CA CYS A 129 -10.88 10.77 4.28
C CYS A 129 -10.85 11.67 3.04
N LEU A 130 -11.33 12.91 3.15
CA LEU A 130 -11.23 13.88 2.06
C LEU A 130 -9.81 14.46 1.91
N HIS A 131 -9.06 14.63 3.01
CA HIS A 131 -7.63 14.97 2.91
C HIS A 131 -6.84 13.84 2.25
N GLU A 132 -7.02 12.60 2.71
CA GLU A 132 -6.40 11.41 2.12
C GLU A 132 -6.73 11.32 0.62
N ALA A 133 -8.00 11.46 0.23
CA ALA A 133 -8.38 11.42 -1.19
C ALA A 133 -7.74 12.52 -2.06
N VAL A 134 -7.47 13.71 -1.49
CA VAL A 134 -6.75 14.78 -2.19
C VAL A 134 -5.27 14.43 -2.35
N GLU A 135 -4.64 13.92 -1.30
CA GLU A 135 -3.25 13.43 -1.32
C GLU A 135 -3.12 12.28 -2.35
N GLU A 136 -4.06 11.34 -2.39
CA GLU A 136 -4.09 10.28 -3.40
C GLU A 136 -4.28 10.80 -4.83
N CYS A 137 -5.08 11.85 -5.03
CA CYS A 137 -5.18 12.48 -6.35
C CYS A 137 -3.82 13.05 -6.77
N ASN A 138 -3.09 13.69 -5.86
CA ASN A 138 -1.73 14.18 -6.11
C ASN A 138 -0.75 13.04 -6.40
N HIS A 139 -0.84 11.92 -5.68
CA HIS A 139 -0.06 10.71 -5.95
C HIS A 139 -0.30 10.17 -7.36
N THR A 140 -1.57 10.08 -7.79
CA THR A 140 -1.88 9.59 -9.15
C THR A 140 -1.30 10.47 -10.24
N LEU A 141 -1.38 11.80 -10.09
CA LEU A 141 -0.79 12.76 -11.01
C LEU A 141 0.75 12.61 -11.05
N MET A 142 1.38 12.54 -9.88
CA MET A 142 2.82 12.36 -9.73
C MET A 142 3.31 11.07 -10.40
N PHE A 143 2.65 9.94 -10.12
CA PHE A 143 3.00 8.65 -10.71
C PHE A 143 2.76 8.62 -12.21
N GLN A 144 1.66 9.20 -12.70
CA GLN A 144 1.39 9.26 -14.13
C GLN A 144 2.45 10.10 -14.85
N GLU A 145 2.88 11.21 -14.25
CA GLU A 145 3.91 12.07 -14.82
C GLU A 145 5.29 11.40 -14.85
N MET A 146 5.65 10.66 -13.80
CA MET A 146 6.82 9.79 -13.81
C MET A 146 6.74 8.72 -14.92
N VAL A 147 5.60 8.07 -15.10
CA VAL A 147 5.39 7.08 -16.18
C VAL A 147 5.55 7.73 -17.55
N ASN A 148 4.98 8.92 -17.75
CA ASN A 148 5.11 9.67 -19.00
C ASN A 148 6.58 9.97 -19.33
N ARG A 149 7.37 10.42 -18.34
CA ARG A 149 8.80 10.73 -18.53
C ARG A 149 9.66 9.50 -18.80
N ILE A 150 9.38 8.38 -18.12
CA ILE A 150 10.07 7.11 -18.39
C ILE A 150 9.78 6.64 -19.82
N GLY A 151 8.57 6.90 -20.33
CA GLY A 151 8.18 6.60 -21.71
C GLY A 151 7.96 5.12 -22.01
N ALA A 152 8.04 4.23 -21.01
CA ALA A 152 7.78 2.81 -21.18
C ALA A 152 6.27 2.52 -21.24
N ASP A 153 5.81 1.78 -22.26
CA ASP A 153 4.43 1.30 -22.34
C ASP A 153 4.21 0.13 -21.37
N VAL A 154 3.75 0.47 -20.16
CA VAL A 154 3.60 -0.46 -19.05
C VAL A 154 2.12 -0.70 -18.74
N PRO A 155 1.69 -1.97 -18.56
CA PRO A 155 0.29 -2.28 -18.34
C PRO A 155 -0.18 -1.93 -16.92
N GLY A 156 0.70 -1.79 -15.92
CA GLY A 156 0.34 -1.61 -14.52
C GLY A 156 -0.27 -2.86 -13.89
N MET A 157 -1.42 -2.71 -13.23
CA MET A 157 -2.07 -3.80 -12.48
C MET A 157 -2.39 -5.04 -13.33
N PRO A 158 -2.40 -6.24 -12.73
CA PRO A 158 -2.82 -7.46 -13.43
C PRO A 158 -4.20 -7.33 -14.07
N LYS A 159 -4.37 -7.88 -15.29
CA LYS A 159 -5.61 -7.78 -16.08
C LYS A 159 -6.88 -8.13 -15.29
N MET A 160 -6.83 -9.20 -14.50
CA MET A 160 -7.98 -9.62 -13.67
C MET A 160 -8.38 -8.55 -12.65
N LEU A 161 -7.41 -7.90 -12.01
CA LEU A 161 -7.68 -6.86 -11.03
C LEU A 161 -8.30 -5.63 -11.71
N LYS A 162 -7.86 -5.27 -12.92
CA LYS A 162 -8.48 -4.18 -13.71
C LYS A 162 -9.96 -4.41 -14.02
N TRP A 163 -10.40 -5.66 -14.14
CA TRP A 163 -11.80 -6.00 -14.37
C TRP A 163 -12.62 -6.06 -13.08
N VAL A 164 -12.02 -6.54 -11.98
CA VAL A 164 -12.69 -6.67 -10.68
C VAL A 164 -12.75 -5.33 -9.93
N GLN A 165 -11.81 -4.42 -10.19
CA GLN A 165 -11.66 -3.20 -9.42
C GLN A 165 -12.91 -2.29 -9.33
N PRO A 166 -13.83 -2.20 -10.32
CA PRO A 166 -15.03 -1.38 -10.15
C PRO A 166 -15.92 -1.84 -8.98
N LEU A 167 -15.82 -3.12 -8.60
CA LEU A 167 -16.60 -3.70 -7.50
C LEU A 167 -15.94 -3.49 -6.13
N ILE A 168 -14.63 -3.24 -6.08
CA ILE A 168 -13.88 -3.12 -4.83
C ILE A 168 -14.36 -1.91 -4.01
N PRO A 169 -14.51 -0.69 -4.57
CA PRO A 169 -15.04 0.47 -3.84
C PRO A 169 -16.44 0.26 -3.27
N LEU A 170 -17.28 -0.57 -3.90
CA LEU A 170 -18.64 -0.84 -3.44
C LEU A 170 -18.67 -1.58 -2.09
N VAL A 171 -17.56 -2.18 -1.67
CA VAL A 171 -17.41 -2.82 -0.36
C VAL A 171 -17.22 -1.78 0.75
N ALA A 172 -16.65 -0.60 0.45
CA ALA A 172 -16.28 0.41 1.43
C ALA A 172 -17.47 0.95 2.26
N GLY A 173 -18.64 1.11 1.63
CA GLY A 173 -19.87 1.52 2.31
C GLY A 173 -20.45 0.47 3.27
N PRO A 174 -20.87 -0.72 2.79
CA PRO A 174 -21.52 -1.73 3.62
C PRO A 174 -20.56 -2.51 4.53
N LEU A 175 -19.28 -2.61 4.15
CA LEU A 175 -18.25 -3.40 4.83
C LEU A 175 -16.92 -2.62 4.95
N PRO A 176 -16.89 -1.51 5.68
CA PRO A 176 -15.69 -0.66 5.78
C PRO A 176 -14.51 -1.40 6.42
N ILE A 177 -14.73 -2.26 7.43
CA ILE A 177 -13.64 -2.98 8.10
C ILE A 177 -12.84 -3.87 7.12
N PRO A 178 -13.47 -4.77 6.33
CA PRO A 178 -12.77 -5.48 5.26
C PRO A 178 -12.09 -4.58 4.23
N PHE A 179 -12.67 -3.42 3.93
CA PHE A 179 -12.10 -2.43 3.02
C PHE A 179 -10.81 -1.81 3.57
N TRP A 180 -10.79 -1.34 4.82
CA TRP A 180 -9.58 -0.79 5.46
C TRP A 180 -8.45 -1.81 5.60
N PHE A 181 -8.77 -3.09 5.84
CA PHE A 181 -7.75 -4.14 5.72
C PHE A 181 -7.25 -4.33 4.27
N GLY A 182 -8.10 -4.10 3.28
CA GLY A 182 -7.71 -4.08 1.87
C GLY A 182 -6.78 -2.91 1.54
N ILE A 183 -7.02 -1.73 2.12
CA ILE A 183 -6.11 -0.56 2.02
C ILE A 183 -4.75 -0.92 2.59
N LEU A 184 -4.69 -1.38 3.85
CA LEU A 184 -3.44 -1.80 4.47
C LEU A 184 -2.70 -2.89 3.67
N ALA A 185 -3.44 -3.80 3.04
CA ALA A 185 -2.87 -4.85 2.20
C ALA A 185 -2.22 -4.32 0.91
N GLY A 186 -2.59 -3.12 0.46
CA GLY A 186 -1.95 -2.43 -0.65
C GLY A 186 -0.86 -1.46 -0.23
N GLU A 187 -1.11 -0.66 0.82
CA GLU A 187 -0.17 0.36 1.30
C GLU A 187 1.10 -0.22 1.92
N GLU A 188 0.95 -1.19 2.82
CA GLU A 188 2.08 -1.74 3.59
C GLU A 188 3.17 -2.33 2.67
N PRO A 189 2.84 -3.12 1.61
CA PRO A 189 3.85 -3.54 0.64
C PRO A 189 4.59 -2.40 -0.06
N ILE A 190 3.89 -1.32 -0.42
CA ILE A 190 4.45 -0.18 -1.16
C ILE A 190 5.38 0.60 -0.24
N ASP A 191 4.88 1.02 0.92
CA ASP A 191 5.63 1.75 1.95
C ASP A 191 6.88 0.96 2.38
N HIS A 192 6.74 -0.34 2.62
CA HIS A 192 7.87 -1.19 3.01
C HIS A 192 8.96 -1.24 1.92
N THR A 193 8.56 -1.39 0.66
CA THR A 193 9.48 -1.46 -0.48
C THR A 193 10.17 -0.12 -0.69
N GLN A 194 9.43 0.99 -0.70
CA GLN A 194 9.97 2.34 -0.89
C GLN A 194 10.94 2.74 0.22
N LYS A 195 10.60 2.47 1.50
CA LYS A 195 11.50 2.74 2.63
C LYS A 195 12.80 1.95 2.53
N ASN A 196 12.76 0.69 2.09
CA ASN A 196 13.98 -0.11 1.92
C ASN A 196 14.87 0.45 0.81
N VAL A 197 14.28 0.87 -0.30
CA VAL A 197 14.99 1.48 -1.43
C VAL A 197 15.64 2.80 -1.03
N LEU A 198 14.90 3.70 -0.36
CA LEU A 198 15.43 4.98 0.12
C LEU A 198 16.54 4.80 1.18
N ARG A 199 16.47 3.74 2.00
CA ARG A 199 17.49 3.41 3.02
C ARG A 199 18.77 2.80 2.44
N GLU A 200 18.71 2.17 1.27
CA GLU A 200 19.90 1.57 0.64
C GLU A 200 20.95 2.64 0.28
N GLY A 201 20.51 3.90 0.05
CA GLY A 201 21.41 5.01 -0.23
C GLY A 201 22.18 4.88 -1.55
N LYS A 202 21.81 3.92 -2.41
CA LYS A 202 22.32 3.82 -3.78
C LYS A 202 21.76 4.98 -4.60
N ALA A 203 22.58 5.56 -5.48
CA ALA A 203 22.12 6.59 -6.42
C ALA A 203 21.00 6.02 -7.31
N LEU A 204 19.76 6.41 -7.03
CA LEU A 204 18.60 6.17 -7.89
C LEU A 204 18.45 7.33 -8.86
N HIS A 205 17.65 7.14 -9.91
CA HIS A 205 17.27 8.27 -10.74
C HIS A 205 16.51 9.31 -9.88
N PRO A 206 16.85 10.61 -9.90
CA PRO A 206 16.28 11.62 -9.01
C PRO A 206 14.74 11.71 -9.01
N ILE A 207 14.10 11.45 -10.16
CA ILE A 207 12.63 11.30 -10.25
C ILE A 207 12.13 10.26 -9.24
N MET A 208 12.74 9.07 -9.20
CA MET A 208 12.32 7.97 -8.31
C MET A 208 12.42 8.40 -6.85
N GLU A 209 13.55 8.98 -6.48
CA GLU A 209 13.84 9.39 -5.10
C GLU A 209 12.84 10.44 -4.64
N ARG A 210 12.61 11.49 -5.44
CA ARG A 210 11.68 12.57 -5.10
C ARG A 210 10.23 12.08 -4.97
N VAL A 211 9.78 11.27 -5.93
CA VAL A 211 8.42 10.70 -5.95
C VAL A 211 8.21 9.78 -4.75
N MET A 212 9.17 8.88 -4.45
CA MET A 212 9.09 7.98 -3.29
C MET A 212 9.13 8.74 -1.96
N ALA A 213 9.97 9.77 -1.85
CA ALA A 213 10.09 10.55 -0.61
C ALA A 213 8.80 11.30 -0.26
N ILE A 214 8.14 11.89 -1.26
CA ILE A 214 6.84 12.55 -1.09
C ILE A 214 5.79 11.50 -0.67
N HIS A 215 5.65 10.43 -1.46
CA HIS A 215 4.65 9.38 -1.21
C HIS A 215 4.76 8.79 0.20
N VAL A 216 5.95 8.35 0.61
CA VAL A 216 6.18 7.77 1.94
C VAL A 216 5.86 8.76 3.08
N ALA A 217 6.05 10.06 2.87
CA ALA A 217 5.77 11.07 3.89
C ALA A 217 4.25 11.28 4.11
N GLU A 218 3.45 11.15 3.06
CA GLU A 218 1.99 11.27 3.10
C GLU A 218 1.35 9.95 3.56
N GLU A 219 1.78 8.81 3.01
CA GLU A 219 1.26 7.47 3.36
C GLU A 219 1.40 7.08 4.82
N ALA A 220 2.42 7.63 5.50
CA ALA A 220 2.57 7.45 6.94
C ALA A 220 1.33 7.94 7.72
N ARG A 221 0.54 8.88 7.19
CA ARG A 221 -0.72 9.31 7.80
C ARG A 221 -1.87 8.38 7.41
N HIS A 222 -2.00 8.01 6.14
CA HIS A 222 -3.10 7.16 5.64
C HIS A 222 -3.14 5.81 6.36
N ILE A 223 -1.98 5.15 6.45
CA ILE A 223 -1.82 3.91 7.21
C ILE A 223 -2.12 4.14 8.71
N SER A 224 -1.85 5.33 9.27
CA SER A 224 -2.19 5.65 10.67
C SER A 224 -3.68 5.70 10.90
N PHE A 225 -4.41 6.38 10.01
CA PHE A 225 -5.85 6.42 10.09
C PHE A 225 -6.48 5.04 9.97
N ALA A 226 -6.05 4.23 8.99
CA ALA A 226 -6.57 2.88 8.82
C ALA A 226 -6.35 2.00 10.07
N HIS A 227 -5.19 2.12 10.73
CA HIS A 227 -4.93 1.44 12.00
C HIS A 227 -5.89 1.89 13.11
N GLU A 228 -6.02 3.20 13.32
CA GLU A 228 -6.88 3.74 14.39
C GLU A 228 -8.35 3.42 14.14
N TYR A 229 -8.79 3.49 12.88
CA TYR A 229 -10.13 3.07 12.45
C TYR A 229 -10.43 1.62 12.87
N LEU A 230 -9.49 0.71 12.58
CA LEU A 230 -9.62 -0.71 12.86
C LEU A 230 -9.52 -1.01 14.36
N ARG A 231 -8.60 -0.35 15.09
CA ARG A 231 -8.48 -0.47 16.56
C ARG A 231 -9.77 -0.11 17.26
N LYS A 232 -10.42 0.98 16.85
CA LYS A 232 -11.70 1.41 17.43
C LYS A 232 -12.82 0.41 17.18
N ARG A 233 -12.90 -0.21 16.00
CA ARG A 233 -14.13 -0.93 15.57
C ARG A 233 -14.04 -2.46 15.64
N VAL A 234 -12.88 -3.06 15.40
CA VAL A 234 -12.72 -4.52 15.36
C VAL A 234 -13.04 -5.18 16.72
N PRO A 235 -12.63 -4.64 17.88
CA PRO A 235 -12.94 -5.24 19.19
C PRO A 235 -14.44 -5.31 19.52
N HIS A 236 -15.27 -4.49 18.89
CA HIS A 236 -16.73 -4.48 19.09
C HIS A 236 -17.49 -5.40 18.13
N LEU A 237 -16.80 -6.10 17.22
CA LEU A 237 -17.42 -7.08 16.34
C LEU A 237 -17.90 -8.32 17.12
N SER A 238 -19.05 -8.86 16.72
CA SER A 238 -19.52 -10.17 17.17
C SER A 238 -18.45 -11.25 16.90
N ARG A 239 -18.39 -12.28 17.75
CA ARG A 239 -17.41 -13.38 17.63
C ARG A 239 -17.38 -14.02 16.23
N THR A 240 -18.53 -14.23 15.61
CA THR A 240 -18.64 -14.80 14.25
C THR A 240 -17.99 -13.90 13.20
N LYS A 241 -18.33 -12.61 13.17
CA LYS A 241 -17.70 -11.65 12.23
C LYS A 241 -16.19 -11.56 12.43
N ARG A 242 -15.75 -11.53 13.69
CA ARG A 242 -14.33 -11.49 14.05
C ARG A 242 -13.59 -12.74 13.59
N PHE A 243 -14.20 -13.92 13.74
CA PHE A 243 -13.66 -15.17 13.24
C PHE A 243 -13.47 -15.15 11.72
N PHE A 244 -14.49 -14.80 10.94
CA PHE A 244 -14.34 -14.72 9.48
C PHE A 244 -13.33 -13.65 9.05
N LEU A 245 -13.32 -12.50 9.73
CA LEU A 245 -12.33 -11.45 9.50
C LEU A 245 -10.90 -11.96 9.73
N SER A 246 -10.70 -12.76 10.78
CA SER A 246 -9.38 -13.34 11.09
C SER A 246 -8.85 -14.31 10.02
N LEU A 247 -9.74 -14.91 9.24
CA LEU A 247 -9.38 -15.76 8.09
C LEU A 247 -9.23 -14.94 6.80
N TYR A 248 -10.01 -13.87 6.66
CA TYR A 248 -9.99 -12.97 5.52
C TYR A 248 -8.68 -12.16 5.43
N VAL A 249 -8.21 -11.61 6.55
CA VAL A 249 -7.06 -10.69 6.55
C VAL A 249 -5.80 -11.31 5.92
N PRO A 250 -5.32 -12.50 6.32
CA PRO A 250 -4.08 -13.05 5.76
C PRO A 250 -4.18 -13.36 4.26
N VAL A 251 -5.36 -13.80 3.81
CA VAL A 251 -5.63 -14.08 2.39
C VAL A 251 -5.56 -12.80 1.58
N THR A 252 -6.23 -11.74 2.06
CA THR A 252 -6.26 -10.42 1.41
C THR A 252 -4.86 -9.83 1.31
N MET A 253 -4.11 -9.84 2.42
CA MET A 253 -2.71 -9.40 2.48
C MET A 253 -1.87 -10.12 1.44
N ARG A 254 -1.94 -11.46 1.38
CA ARG A 254 -1.15 -12.25 0.43
C ARG A 254 -1.51 -12.00 -1.03
N VAL A 255 -2.80 -11.88 -1.34
CA VAL A 255 -3.28 -11.68 -2.71
C VAL A 255 -2.86 -10.30 -3.23
N LEU A 256 -3.13 -9.23 -2.48
CA LEU A 256 -2.83 -7.86 -2.90
C LEU A 256 -1.33 -7.59 -2.94
N CYS A 257 -0.58 -8.07 -1.96
CA CYS A 257 0.88 -8.12 -2.00
C CYS A 257 1.42 -8.68 -3.31
N SER A 258 0.88 -9.83 -3.73
CA SER A 258 1.33 -10.49 -4.96
C SER A 258 0.99 -9.66 -6.19
N ALA A 259 -0.18 -9.00 -6.19
CA ALA A 259 -0.63 -8.15 -7.29
C ALA A 259 0.23 -6.89 -7.44
N ILE A 260 0.80 -6.40 -6.33
CA ILE A 260 1.65 -5.20 -6.30
C ILE A 260 3.11 -5.52 -6.62
N ILE A 261 3.68 -6.50 -5.92
CA ILE A 261 5.13 -6.73 -5.96
C ILE A 261 5.54 -7.54 -7.19
N VAL A 262 4.74 -8.53 -7.61
CA VAL A 262 5.11 -9.43 -8.69
C VAL A 262 4.78 -8.77 -10.04
N PRO A 263 5.77 -8.56 -10.93
CA PRO A 263 5.51 -8.02 -12.26
C PRO A 263 4.45 -8.83 -13.03
N PRO A 264 3.62 -8.16 -13.84
CA PRO A 264 2.58 -8.81 -14.63
C PRO A 264 3.20 -9.72 -15.70
N ARG A 265 2.41 -10.63 -16.27
CA ARG A 265 2.90 -11.58 -17.29
C ARG A 265 3.65 -10.91 -18.45
N ALA A 266 3.17 -9.74 -18.89
CA ALA A 266 3.78 -8.95 -19.96
C ALA A 266 5.26 -8.63 -19.70
N PHE A 267 5.67 -8.35 -18.46
CA PHE A 267 7.09 -8.12 -18.12
C PHE A 267 7.97 -9.32 -18.47
N TRP A 268 7.51 -10.51 -18.10
CA TRP A 268 8.29 -11.73 -18.27
C TRP A 268 8.37 -12.13 -19.75
N ASP A 269 7.30 -11.86 -20.49
CA ASP A 269 7.22 -12.13 -21.92
C ASP A 269 8.05 -11.08 -22.72
N GLU A 270 8.02 -9.80 -22.35
CA GLU A 270 8.81 -8.70 -22.97
C GLU A 270 10.32 -8.90 -22.87
N PHE A 271 10.78 -9.39 -21.71
CA PHE A 271 12.21 -9.53 -21.43
C PHE A 271 12.74 -10.96 -21.61
N ASP A 272 11.94 -11.87 -22.20
CA ASP A 272 12.26 -13.29 -22.40
C ASP A 272 12.78 -13.98 -21.13
N ILE A 273 12.25 -13.58 -19.98
CA ILE A 273 12.77 -14.04 -18.68
C ILE A 273 12.29 -15.46 -18.42
N PRO A 274 13.19 -16.43 -18.15
CA PRO A 274 12.80 -17.80 -17.92
C PRO A 274 11.80 -17.95 -16.75
N ARG A 275 10.81 -18.83 -16.92
CA ARG A 275 9.84 -19.14 -15.85
C ARG A 275 10.50 -19.65 -14.57
N SER A 276 11.68 -20.29 -14.68
CA SER A 276 12.49 -20.72 -13.55
C SER A 276 12.95 -19.52 -12.71
N VAL A 277 13.45 -18.47 -13.36
CA VAL A 277 13.92 -17.22 -12.72
C VAL A 277 12.76 -16.54 -11.99
N ARG A 278 11.60 -16.39 -12.63
CA ARG A 278 10.39 -15.85 -11.98
C ARG A 278 10.02 -16.63 -10.71
N LYS A 279 10.02 -17.97 -10.80
CA LYS A 279 9.70 -18.85 -9.67
C LYS A 279 10.72 -18.71 -8.55
N ASP A 280 11.99 -18.55 -8.89
CA ASP A 280 13.06 -18.41 -7.92
C ASP A 280 12.97 -17.08 -7.17
N ILE A 281 12.87 -15.97 -7.91
CA ILE A 281 12.81 -14.60 -7.36
C ILE A 281 11.62 -14.40 -6.42
N PHE A 282 10.43 -14.90 -6.78
CA PHE A 282 9.19 -14.51 -6.07
C PHE A 282 8.49 -15.65 -5.29
N PHE A 283 8.89 -16.92 -5.48
CA PHE A 283 8.12 -18.05 -4.93
C PHE A 283 8.93 -19.16 -4.26
N LYS A 284 10.21 -19.34 -4.60
CA LYS A 284 11.04 -20.46 -4.11
C LYS A 284 12.19 -20.05 -3.19
N SER A 285 12.85 -18.92 -3.44
CA SER A 285 14.06 -18.55 -2.70
C SER A 285 13.79 -18.32 -1.20
N PRO A 286 14.72 -18.67 -0.29
CA PRO A 286 14.63 -18.30 1.13
C PRO A 286 14.41 -16.81 1.36
N GLU A 287 15.02 -15.98 0.52
CA GLU A 287 14.97 -14.52 0.55
C GLU A 287 13.56 -14.01 0.21
N SER A 288 12.92 -14.54 -0.84
CA SER A 288 11.54 -14.17 -1.20
C SER A 288 10.55 -14.52 -0.09
N ARG A 289 10.75 -15.69 0.56
CA ARG A 289 9.96 -16.09 1.72
C ARG A 289 10.20 -15.17 2.91
N LYS A 290 11.44 -14.72 3.13
CA LYS A 290 11.78 -13.79 4.21
C LYS A 290 11.14 -12.42 3.95
N MET A 291 11.30 -11.86 2.76
CA MET A 291 10.68 -10.60 2.35
C MET A 291 9.16 -10.60 2.59
N LEU A 292 8.45 -11.65 2.13
CA LEU A 292 7.01 -11.76 2.35
C LEU A 292 6.62 -11.87 3.82
N ARG A 293 7.41 -12.57 4.65
CA ARG A 293 7.16 -12.66 6.08
C ARG A 293 7.37 -11.32 6.77
N ASP A 294 8.39 -10.57 6.38
CA ASP A 294 8.80 -9.37 7.11
C ASP A 294 7.90 -8.17 6.80
N MET A 295 7.16 -8.19 5.68
CA MET A 295 6.38 -7.06 5.18
C MET A 295 5.12 -6.69 5.97
N PHE A 296 4.49 -7.66 6.64
CA PHE A 296 3.19 -7.46 7.33
C PHE A 296 3.33 -7.38 8.85
N GLY A 297 4.46 -6.88 9.36
CA GLY A 297 4.73 -6.77 10.79
C GLY A 297 3.67 -5.95 11.52
N ASP A 298 3.37 -4.76 10.99
CA ASP A 298 2.42 -3.80 11.58
C ASP A 298 0.98 -4.31 11.52
N VAL A 299 0.58 -4.94 10.41
CA VAL A 299 -0.73 -5.59 10.28
C VAL A 299 -0.89 -6.75 11.26
N ARG A 300 0.17 -7.54 11.50
CA ARG A 300 0.13 -8.62 12.50
C ARG A 300 0.01 -8.07 13.92
N MET A 301 0.75 -7.01 14.24
CA MET A 301 0.62 -6.27 15.50
C MET A 301 -0.83 -5.81 15.69
N LEU A 302 -1.42 -5.17 14.67
CA LEU A 302 -2.83 -4.75 14.69
C LEU A 302 -3.78 -5.94 14.91
N CYS A 303 -3.53 -7.08 14.26
CA CYS A 303 -4.34 -8.28 14.44
C CYS A 303 -4.22 -8.88 15.85
N GLU A 304 -3.07 -8.76 16.50
CA GLU A 304 -2.87 -9.17 17.89
C GLU A 304 -3.62 -8.24 18.85
N GLU A 305 -3.44 -6.93 18.71
CA GLU A 305 -4.10 -5.89 19.53
C GLU A 305 -5.63 -5.95 19.43
N THR A 306 -6.16 -6.22 18.24
CA THR A 306 -7.62 -6.26 18.00
C THR A 306 -8.26 -7.63 18.24
N GLY A 307 -7.47 -8.63 18.65
CA GLY A 307 -7.96 -9.97 18.96
C GLY A 307 -8.35 -10.81 17.74
N LEU A 308 -7.74 -10.55 16.58
CA LEU A 308 -7.88 -11.37 15.37
C LEU A 308 -6.90 -12.56 15.35
N MET A 309 -5.84 -12.56 16.15
CA MET A 309 -4.80 -13.60 16.12
C MET A 309 -5.16 -14.88 16.89
N ASN A 310 -6.23 -15.57 16.49
CA ASN A 310 -6.64 -16.88 17.03
C ASN A 310 -5.89 -18.07 16.35
N PRO A 311 -6.01 -19.32 16.84
CA PRO A 311 -5.31 -20.47 16.26
C PRO A 311 -5.54 -20.70 14.76
N PHE A 312 -6.76 -20.46 14.27
CA PHE A 312 -7.08 -20.59 12.85
C PHE A 312 -6.49 -19.45 12.02
N ALA A 313 -6.50 -18.23 12.55
CA ALA A 313 -5.80 -17.10 11.93
C ALA A 313 -4.31 -17.39 11.80
N LYS A 314 -3.65 -17.87 12.87
CA LYS A 314 -2.23 -18.27 12.85
C LYS A 314 -1.95 -19.33 11.79
N LEU A 315 -2.83 -20.32 11.65
CA LEU A 315 -2.76 -21.31 10.58
C LEU A 315 -2.89 -20.65 9.20
N MET A 316 -3.84 -19.73 9.02
CA MET A 316 -4.05 -19.02 7.76
C MET A 316 -2.85 -18.14 7.37
N TRP A 317 -2.25 -17.41 8.31
CA TRP A 317 -1.00 -16.67 8.10
C TRP A 317 0.14 -17.60 7.62
N ARG A 318 0.23 -18.82 8.15
CA ARG A 318 1.20 -19.84 7.71
C ARG A 318 0.89 -20.38 6.32
N ILE A 319 -0.38 -20.68 6.01
CA ILE A 319 -0.83 -21.11 4.67
C ILE A 319 -0.48 -20.04 3.63
N CYS A 320 -0.73 -18.78 3.96
CA CYS A 320 -0.39 -17.63 3.13
C CYS A 320 1.12 -17.32 3.09
N ARG A 321 1.94 -18.02 3.89
CA ARG A 321 3.41 -17.87 3.99
C ARG A 321 3.89 -16.47 4.40
N ILE A 322 3.06 -15.77 5.17
CA ILE A 322 3.30 -14.40 5.65
C ILE A 322 3.32 -14.33 7.18
N ASN A 323 3.62 -15.45 7.84
CA ASN A 323 3.65 -15.61 9.29
C ASN A 323 4.95 -15.13 9.97
N GLY A 324 5.44 -13.94 9.61
CA GLY A 324 6.56 -13.30 10.31
C GLY A 324 6.20 -12.84 11.73
N GLY A 325 7.14 -12.22 12.43
CA GLY A 325 6.90 -11.61 13.75
C GLY A 325 6.02 -10.36 13.65
N ALA A 326 5.19 -10.09 14.66
CA ALA A 326 4.51 -8.80 14.78
C ALA A 326 5.51 -7.70 15.13
N SER A 327 5.30 -6.49 14.61
CA SER A 327 6.06 -5.31 15.03
C SER A 327 5.77 -4.97 16.49
N ARG A 328 6.73 -4.40 17.20
CA ARG A 328 6.56 -3.91 18.58
C ARG A 328 5.84 -2.56 18.63
N TYR A 329 6.05 -1.76 17.59
CA TYR A 329 5.40 -0.47 17.37
C TYR A 329 5.32 -0.23 15.87
N ARG A 330 4.40 0.66 15.47
CA ARG A 330 4.19 1.02 14.08
C ARG A 330 5.47 1.58 13.45
N SER A 331 5.79 1.13 12.23
CA SER A 331 6.99 1.49 11.47
C SER A 331 8.29 1.06 12.14
N GLU A 332 8.28 -0.03 12.93
CA GLU A 332 9.48 -0.62 13.49
C GLU A 332 10.53 -0.89 12.39
N PRO A 333 11.74 -0.31 12.48
CA PRO A 333 12.79 -0.61 11.52
C PRO A 333 13.19 -2.08 11.62
N GLN A 334 13.22 -2.78 10.49
CA GLN A 334 13.80 -4.12 10.43
C GLN A 334 15.30 -4.03 10.65
N ARG A 335 15.74 -4.29 11.88
CA ARG A 335 17.16 -4.49 12.17
C ARG A 335 17.55 -5.82 11.56
N GLN A 336 18.49 -5.82 10.62
CA GLN A 336 19.10 -7.03 10.08
C GLN A 336 19.90 -7.74 11.18
N HIS A 337 19.23 -8.46 12.07
CA HIS A 337 19.86 -9.60 12.71
C HIS A 337 19.58 -10.79 11.80
N LEU A 338 20.51 -11.04 10.88
CA LEU A 338 20.69 -12.35 10.29
C LEU A 338 20.98 -13.30 11.45
N VAL A 339 19.95 -13.87 12.07
CA VAL A 339 20.14 -15.09 12.87
C VAL A 339 20.37 -16.19 11.82
N PRO A 340 21.56 -16.78 11.73
CA PRO A 340 21.75 -17.94 10.87
C PRO A 340 20.75 -18.99 11.34
N ALA A 341 19.93 -19.51 10.43
CA ALA A 341 19.14 -20.68 10.74
C ALA A 341 20.11 -21.81 11.09
N ALA A 342 20.02 -22.30 12.32
CA ALA A 342 20.70 -23.51 12.77
C ALA A 342 20.10 -24.76 12.13
#